data_AF-A0A923HWV1-F1
#
_entry.id   AF-A0A923HWV1-F1
#
_cell.length_a   1.000
_cell.length_b   1.000
_cell.length_c   1.000
_cell.angle_alpha   90.00
_cell.angle_beta   90.00
_cell.angle_gamma   90.00
#
_symmetry.space_group_name_H-M   'P 1'
#
loop_
_entity.id
_entity.type
_entity.pdbx_description
1 polymer ?
#
loop_
_entity_poly.entity_id
_entity_poly.type
_entity_poly.pdbx_seq_one_letter_code
_entity_poly.pdbx_strand_id
1 'polypeptide(L)'
;MLKKRSFYVVMLIIGMCCIGASFFFNDANAKPIAGSLIGIGAGLIGMSIANLITKHMERKNPALEKQSQIDYNDERNITIRNRAKAEAGDITQWLIMGIAYITILISAPLWVTLAVVIVFLIYHFVGLYLINKYQKEM
;
A
#
# COMPACT_ATOMS: atom_id res chain seq x y z
N MET A 1 0.65 11.91 -5.35
CA MET A 1 1.60 12.52 -6.32
C MET A 1 1.36 11.87 -7.67
N LEU A 2 1.23 12.64 -8.74
CA LEU A 2 1.16 12.09 -10.10
C LEU A 2 2.55 11.53 -10.47
N LYS A 3 2.78 10.24 -10.18
CA LYS A 3 4.07 9.61 -10.48
C LYS A 3 4.21 9.37 -11.98
N LYS A 4 5.45 9.45 -12.48
CA LYS A 4 5.76 9.19 -13.90
C LYS A 4 5.44 7.74 -14.25
N ARG A 5 5.12 7.49 -15.51
CA ARG A 5 4.87 6.13 -16.02
C ARG A 5 6.04 5.19 -15.72
N SER A 6 7.27 5.69 -15.85
CA SER A 6 8.50 4.94 -15.56
C SER A 6 8.51 4.36 -14.14
N PHE A 7 7.98 5.08 -13.15
CA PHE A 7 7.91 4.60 -11.78
C PHE A 7 7.07 3.32 -11.66
N TYR A 8 5.88 3.31 -12.28
CA TYR A 8 5.01 2.14 -12.27
C TYR A 8 5.56 0.98 -13.11
N VAL A 9 6.28 1.27 -14.20
CA VAL A 9 6.98 0.23 -14.97
C VAL A 9 8.08 -0.42 -14.13
N VAL A 10 8.87 0.38 -13.41
CA VAL A 10 9.91 -0.14 -12.50
C VAL A 10 9.29 -0.99 -11.39
N MET A 11 8.20 -0.55 -10.77
CA MET A 11 7.48 -1.35 -9.77
C MET A 11 6.94 -2.66 -10.34
N LEU A 12 6.45 -2.65 -11.58
CA LEU A 12 5.98 -3.86 -12.26
C LEU A 12 7.12 -4.84 -12.48
N ILE A 13 8.27 -4.37 -12.94
CA ILE A 13 9.48 -5.20 -13.12
C ILE A 13 9.93 -5.78 -11.79
N ILE A 14 10.01 -4.97 -10.74
CA ILE A 14 10.36 -5.44 -9.39
C ILE A 14 9.36 -6.52 -8.94
N GLY A 15 8.06 -6.31 -9.14
CA GLY A 15 7.04 -7.30 -8.80
C GLY A 15 7.21 -8.62 -9.55
N MET A 16 7.51 -8.57 -10.85
CA MET A 16 7.80 -9.77 -11.66
C MET A 16 9.09 -10.46 -11.20
N CYS A 17 10.14 -9.70 -10.86
CA CYS A 17 11.37 -10.25 -10.30
C CYS A 17 11.13 -10.93 -8.94
N CYS A 18 10.28 -10.35 -8.07
CA CYS A 18 9.93 -10.99 -6.79
C CYS A 18 9.22 -12.33 -6.99
N ILE A 19 8.25 -12.40 -7.91
CA ILE A 19 7.56 -13.66 -8.22
C ILE A 19 8.53 -14.65 -8.86
N GLY A 20 9.36 -14.21 -9.81
CA GLY A 20 10.38 -15.05 -10.46
C GLY A 20 11.38 -15.62 -9.45
N ALA A 21 11.87 -14.79 -8.52
CA ALA A 21 12.78 -15.21 -7.46
C ALA A 21 12.13 -16.23 -6.51
N SER A 22 10.82 -16.14 -6.27
CA SER A 22 10.11 -17.11 -5.43
C SER A 22 10.23 -18.55 -5.95
N PHE A 23 10.33 -18.76 -7.26
CA PHE A 23 10.44 -20.11 -7.83
C PHE A 23 11.79 -20.79 -7.53
N PHE A 24 12.82 -20.01 -7.18
CA PHE A 24 14.13 -20.56 -6.78
C PHE A 24 14.16 -21.03 -5.33
N PHE A 25 13.17 -20.66 -4.51
CA PHE A 25 13.09 -20.98 -3.08
C PHE A 25 12.11 -22.14 -2.79
N ASN A 26 12.36 -23.32 -3.39
CA ASN A 26 11.51 -24.51 -3.24
C ASN A 26 11.80 -25.37 -1.99
N ASP A 27 12.84 -25.06 -1.23
CA ASP A 27 13.15 -25.78 0.01
C ASP A 27 12.10 -25.57 1.10
N ALA A 28 11.87 -26.58 1.95
CA ALA A 28 10.86 -26.55 3.01
C ALA A 28 11.03 -25.35 3.98
N ASN A 29 12.27 -24.96 4.27
CA ASN A 29 12.59 -23.81 5.11
C ASN A 29 12.41 -22.46 4.39
N ALA A 30 12.41 -22.46 3.05
CA ALA A 30 12.29 -21.27 2.23
C ALA A 30 10.85 -20.98 1.78
N LYS A 31 9.91 -21.90 2.00
CA LYS A 31 8.48 -21.74 1.66
C LYS A 31 7.83 -20.45 2.22
N PRO A 32 8.07 -20.02 3.48
CA PRO A 32 7.51 -18.76 3.99
C PRO A 32 8.08 -17.53 3.26
N ILE A 33 9.36 -17.61 2.86
CA ILE A 33 10.05 -16.54 2.12
C ILE A 33 9.47 -16.46 0.70
N ALA A 34 9.33 -17.61 0.03
CA ALA A 34 8.68 -17.72 -1.28
C ALA A 34 7.25 -17.15 -1.25
N GLY A 35 6.43 -17.57 -0.29
CA GLY A 35 5.06 -17.07 -0.13
C GLY A 35 5.00 -15.55 0.08
N SER A 36 5.92 -14.99 0.87
CA SER A 36 6.03 -13.55 1.10
C SER A 36 6.43 -12.80 -0.18
N LEU A 37 7.38 -13.33 -0.96
CA LEU A 37 7.81 -12.78 -2.25
C LEU A 37 6.67 -12.78 -3.27
N ILE A 38 5.86 -13.85 -3.31
CA ILE A 38 4.67 -13.92 -4.18
C ILE A 38 3.65 -12.86 -3.75
N GLY A 39 3.35 -12.75 -2.46
CA GLY A 39 2.39 -11.76 -1.93
C GLY A 39 2.78 -10.33 -2.27
N ILE A 40 4.05 -9.96 -2.00
CA ILE A 40 4.59 -8.62 -2.33
C ILE A 40 4.59 -8.42 -3.85
N GLY A 41 5.06 -9.40 -4.61
CA GLY A 41 5.14 -9.32 -6.07
C GLY A 41 3.78 -9.14 -6.73
N ALA A 42 2.78 -9.92 -6.33
CA ALA A 42 1.41 -9.82 -6.83
C ALA A 42 0.78 -8.46 -6.48
N GLY A 43 0.98 -7.96 -5.26
CA GLY A 43 0.51 -6.63 -4.85
C GLY A 43 1.12 -5.50 -5.69
N LEU A 44 2.43 -5.55 -5.92
CA LEU A 44 3.14 -4.58 -6.76
C LEU A 44 2.68 -4.63 -8.22
N ILE A 45 2.49 -5.82 -8.78
CA ILE A 45 2.01 -5.99 -10.16
C ILE A 45 0.60 -5.43 -10.31
N GLY A 46 -0.33 -5.81 -9.42
CA GLY A 46 -1.72 -5.34 -9.46
C GLY A 46 -1.80 -3.81 -9.37
N MET A 47 -1.09 -3.21 -8.42
CA MET A 47 -0.99 -1.75 -8.29
C MET A 47 -0.39 -1.11 -9.55
N SER A 48 0.67 -1.69 -10.09
CA SER A 48 1.36 -1.12 -11.25
C SER A 48 0.51 -1.17 -12.51
N ILE A 49 -0.16 -2.30 -12.78
CA ILE A 49 -1.04 -2.46 -13.94
C ILE A 49 -2.20 -1.47 -13.86
N ALA A 50 -2.89 -1.37 -12.72
CA ALA A 50 -4.01 -0.44 -12.55
C ALA A 50 -3.58 1.01 -12.87
N ASN A 51 -2.46 1.46 -12.31
CA ASN A 51 -1.94 2.81 -12.55
C ASN A 51 -1.44 3.02 -13.99
N LEU A 52 -0.87 2.00 -14.62
CA LEU A 52 -0.44 2.08 -16.03
C LEU A 52 -1.61 2.21 -16.99
N ILE A 53 -2.72 1.51 -16.71
CA ILE A 53 -3.96 1.62 -17.48
C ILE A 53 -4.54 3.04 -17.34
N THR A 54 -4.67 3.55 -16.11
CA THR A 54 -5.12 4.94 -15.87
C THR A 54 -4.27 5.93 -16.64
N LYS A 55 -2.95 5.79 -16.58
CA LYS A 55 -2.01 6.69 -17.29
C LYS A 55 -2.11 6.57 -18.80
N HIS A 56 -2.40 5.38 -19.32
CA HIS A 56 -2.64 5.19 -20.74
C HIS A 56 -3.93 5.88 -21.20
N MET A 57 -4.99 5.81 -20.39
CA MET A 57 -6.26 6.50 -20.65
C MET A 57 -6.10 8.03 -20.60
N GLU A 58 -5.40 8.55 -19.60
CA GLU A 58 -5.07 9.98 -19.49
C GLU A 58 -4.32 10.48 -20.74
N ARG A 59 -3.33 9.72 -21.23
CA ARG A 59 -2.56 10.10 -22.42
C ARG A 59 -3.38 10.06 -23.71
N LYS A 60 -4.35 9.14 -23.81
CA LYS A 60 -5.23 9.02 -24.98
C LYS A 60 -6.20 10.21 -25.06
N ASN A 61 -6.51 10.83 -23.93
CA ASN A 61 -7.43 11.97 -23.86
C ASN A 61 -6.80 13.15 -23.10
N PRO A 62 -6.18 14.12 -23.82
CA PRO A 62 -5.50 15.25 -23.19
C PRO A 62 -6.44 16.16 -22.38
N ALA A 63 -7.76 16.10 -22.61
CA ALA A 63 -8.72 16.80 -21.75
C ALA A 63 -8.81 16.15 -20.36
N LEU A 64 -8.79 14.81 -20.27
CA LEU A 64 -8.77 14.08 -19.00
C LEU A 64 -7.48 14.32 -18.22
N GLU A 65 -6.34 14.40 -18.91
CA GLU A 65 -5.06 14.68 -18.25
C GLU A 65 -5.04 16.08 -17.62
N LYS A 66 -5.52 17.10 -18.35
CA LYS A 66 -5.62 18.47 -17.82
C LYS A 66 -6.59 18.54 -16.64
N GLN A 67 -7.76 17.91 -16.76
CA GLN A 67 -8.75 17.91 -15.69
C GLN A 67 -8.22 17.19 -14.44
N SER A 68 -7.58 16.02 -14.60
CA SER A 68 -6.93 15.28 -13.51
C SER A 68 -5.89 16.12 -12.77
N GLN A 69 -5.11 16.94 -13.49
CA GLN A 69 -4.13 17.86 -12.86
C GLN A 69 -4.80 18.99 -12.07
N ILE A 70 -5.87 19.58 -12.61
CA ILE A 70 -6.63 20.63 -11.93
C ILE A 70 -7.26 20.05 -10.65
N ASP A 71 -7.97 18.94 -10.80
CA ASP A 71 -8.64 18.22 -9.71
C ASP A 71 -7.66 17.75 -8.63
N TYR A 72 -6.43 17.39 -9.01
CA TYR A 72 -5.41 16.95 -8.05
C TYR A 72 -4.90 18.09 -7.15
N ASN A 73 -4.86 19.31 -7.69
CA ASN A 73 -4.34 20.52 -7.03
C ASN A 73 -5.43 21.39 -6.40
N ASP A 74 -6.71 21.14 -6.70
CA ASP A 74 -7.84 21.84 -6.09
C ASP A 74 -7.92 21.58 -4.57
N GLU A 75 -7.97 22.65 -3.78
CA GLU A 75 -8.03 22.62 -2.32
C GLU A 75 -9.21 21.80 -1.78
N ARG A 76 -10.37 21.86 -2.46
CA ARG A 76 -11.56 21.09 -2.08
C ARG A 76 -11.30 19.60 -2.25
N ASN A 77 -10.71 19.21 -3.38
CA ASN A 77 -10.38 17.80 -3.64
C ASN A 77 -9.24 17.30 -2.75
N ILE A 78 -8.28 18.17 -2.41
CA ILE A 78 -7.23 17.84 -1.43
C ILE A 78 -7.89 17.52 -0.08
N THR A 79 -8.83 18.33 0.38
CA THR A 79 -9.55 18.13 1.64
C THR A 79 -10.34 16.83 1.64
N ILE A 80 -11.13 16.57 0.57
CA ILE A 80 -11.90 15.33 0.42
C ILE A 80 -10.96 14.12 0.43
N ARG A 81 -9.85 14.17 -0.31
CA ARG A 81 -8.88 13.07 -0.38
C ARG A 81 -8.20 12.82 0.96
N ASN A 82 -7.86 13.86 1.70
CA ASN A 82 -7.25 13.73 3.01
C ASN A 82 -8.24 13.11 4.01
N ARG A 83 -9.50 13.53 3.98
CA ARG A 83 -10.57 12.93 4.80
C ARG A 83 -10.80 11.46 4.44
N ALA A 84 -10.89 11.13 3.15
CA ALA A 84 -11.05 9.76 2.69
C ALA A 84 -9.87 8.87 3.10
N LYS A 85 -8.64 9.40 3.09
CA LYS A 85 -7.45 8.67 3.56
C LYS A 85 -7.47 8.42 5.07
N ALA A 86 -7.93 9.39 5.86
CA ALA A 86 -8.06 9.22 7.31
C ALA A 86 -9.07 8.12 7.63
N GLU A 87 -10.26 8.18 7.01
CA GLU A 87 -11.32 7.18 7.20
C GLU A 87 -10.92 5.79 6.70
N ALA A 88 -10.26 5.70 5.55
CA ALA A 88 -9.68 4.44 5.07
C ALA A 88 -8.60 3.90 6.03
N GLY A 89 -7.84 4.78 6.67
CA GLY A 89 -6.87 4.45 7.71
C GLY A 89 -7.54 3.83 8.94
N ASP A 90 -8.64 4.43 9.43
CA ASP A 90 -9.41 3.91 10.56
C ASP A 90 -10.00 2.52 10.26
N ILE A 91 -10.56 2.32 9.07
CA ILE A 91 -11.05 1.00 8.63
C ILE A 91 -9.90 -0.02 8.56
N THR A 92 -8.75 0.39 8.01
CA THR A 92 -7.56 -0.47 7.91
C THR A 92 -7.06 -0.88 9.29
N GLN A 93 -7.15 0.00 10.28
CA GLN A 93 -6.79 -0.28 11.67
C GLN A 93 -7.65 -1.41 12.26
N TRP A 94 -8.96 -1.38 12.02
CA TRP A 94 -9.87 -2.45 12.43
C TRP A 94 -9.57 -3.77 11.71
N LEU A 95 -9.20 -3.73 10.43
CA LEU A 95 -8.78 -4.91 9.68
C LEU A 95 -7.47 -5.51 10.24
N ILE A 96 -6.50 -4.68 10.63
CA ILE A 96 -5.25 -5.14 11.28
C ILE A 96 -5.58 -5.86 12.59
N MET A 97 -6.50 -5.32 13.40
CA MET A 97 -6.97 -5.99 14.61
C MET A 97 -7.69 -7.31 14.29
N GLY A 98 -8.50 -7.35 13.24
CA GLY A 98 -9.12 -8.57 12.74
C GLY A 98 -8.08 -9.65 12.38
N ILE A 99 -7.00 -9.26 11.69
CA ILE A 99 -5.88 -10.16 11.39
C ILE A 99 -5.21 -10.66 12.67
N ALA A 100 -5.00 -9.79 13.66
CA ALA A 100 -4.44 -10.20 14.96
C ALA A 100 -5.32 -11.27 15.63
N TYR A 101 -6.65 -11.10 15.65
CA TYR A 101 -7.55 -12.13 16.18
C TYR A 101 -7.52 -13.43 15.37
N ILE A 102 -7.44 -13.36 14.04
CA ILE A 102 -7.30 -14.54 13.19
C ILE A 102 -6.01 -15.30 13.52
N THR A 103 -4.89 -14.60 13.77
CA THR A 103 -3.62 -15.27 14.15
C THR A 103 -3.75 -16.04 15.46
N ILE A 104 -4.52 -15.53 16.42
CA ILE A 104 -4.81 -16.22 17.68
C ILE A 104 -5.70 -17.44 17.42
N LEU A 105 -6.74 -17.28 16.58
CA LEU A 105 -7.70 -18.34 16.27
C LEU A 105 -7.05 -19.54 15.59
N ILE A 106 -6.10 -19.31 14.67
CA ILE A 106 -5.36 -20.38 13.99
C ILE A 106 -4.20 -20.94 14.82
N SER A 107 -4.07 -20.52 16.09
CA SER A 107 -2.95 -20.89 16.97
C SER A 107 -1.58 -20.61 16.34
N ALA A 108 -1.46 -19.47 15.64
CA ALA A 108 -0.19 -19.06 15.06
C ALA A 108 0.87 -18.85 16.15
N PRO A 109 2.16 -18.95 15.82
CA PRO A 109 3.23 -18.64 16.75
C PRO A 109 3.07 -17.23 17.34
N LEU A 110 3.29 -17.09 18.65
CA LEU A 110 3.08 -15.83 19.38
C LEU A 110 3.80 -14.63 18.74
N TRP A 111 4.99 -14.84 18.18
CA TRP A 111 5.77 -13.81 17.52
C TRP A 111 5.06 -13.20 16.30
N VAL A 112 4.20 -13.96 15.62
CA VAL A 112 3.40 -13.48 14.47
C VAL A 112 2.33 -12.51 14.94
N THR A 113 1.55 -12.88 15.97
CA THR A 113 0.55 -11.98 16.57
C THR A 113 1.21 -10.72 17.12
N LEU A 114 2.35 -10.86 17.79
CA LEU A 114 3.09 -9.73 18.35
C LEU A 114 3.61 -8.79 17.24
N ALA A 115 4.05 -9.32 16.10
CA ALA A 115 4.44 -8.50 14.95
C ALA A 115 3.26 -7.68 14.40
N VAL A 116 2.06 -8.27 14.30
CA VAL A 116 0.85 -7.56 13.86
C VAL A 116 0.48 -6.43 14.83
N VAL A 117 0.55 -6.70 16.14
CA VAL A 117 0.28 -5.70 17.18
C VAL A 117 1.32 -4.56 17.14
N ILE A 118 2.59 -4.86 16.89
CA ILE A 118 3.64 -3.84 16.72
C ILE A 118 3.29 -2.92 15.53
N VAL A 119 2.86 -3.46 14.40
CA VAL A 119 2.45 -2.65 13.24
C VAL A 119 1.28 -1.73 13.59
N PHE A 120 0.28 -2.23 14.32
CA PHE A 120 -0.84 -1.42 14.83
C PHE A 120 -0.34 -0.26 15.71
N LEU A 121 0.59 -0.54 16.64
CA LEU A 121 1.15 0.48 17.54
C LEU A 121 1.97 1.52 16.77
N ILE A 122 2.80 1.09 15.82
CA ILE A 122 3.59 1.99 14.97
C ILE A 122 2.66 2.96 14.23
N TYR A 123 1.56 2.48 13.66
CA TYR A 123 0.58 3.34 13.01
C TYR A 123 0.05 4.43 13.96
N HIS A 124 -0.32 4.07 15.19
CA HIS A 124 -0.78 5.03 16.20
C HIS A 124 0.32 6.03 16.60
N PHE A 125 1.55 5.57 16.84
CA PHE A 125 2.67 6.46 17.18
C PHE A 125 2.96 7.44 16.04
N VAL A 126 3.00 6.98 14.79
CA VAL A 126 3.21 7.82 13.61
C VAL A 126 2.06 8.81 13.46
N GLY A 127 0.81 8.39 13.68
CA GLY A 127 -0.37 9.26 13.66
C GLY A 127 -0.26 10.38 14.69
N LEU A 128 0.03 10.06 15.96
CA LEU A 128 0.22 11.05 17.02
C LEU A 128 1.40 11.99 16.73
N TYR A 129 2.51 11.45 16.23
CA TYR A 129 3.66 12.27 15.83
C TYR A 129 3.30 13.25 14.72
N LEU A 130 2.59 12.80 13.68
CA LEU A 130 2.15 13.64 12.57
C LEU A 130 1.16 14.71 13.04
N ILE A 131 0.21 14.37 13.91
CA ILE A 131 -0.72 15.36 14.49
C ILE A 131 0.07 16.44 15.23
N ASN A 132 0.97 16.05 16.14
CA ASN A 132 1.79 17.01 16.90
C ASN A 132 2.69 17.86 16.00
N LYS A 133 3.22 17.28 14.91
CA LYS A 133 4.03 18.00 13.94
C LYS A 133 3.18 19.04 13.20
N TYR A 134 2.05 18.63 12.65
CA TYR A 134 1.19 19.50 11.85
C TYR A 134 0.47 20.57 12.67
N GLN A 135 0.18 20.32 13.96
CA GLN A 135 -0.31 21.34 14.89
C GLN A 135 0.70 22.45 15.19
N LYS A 136 2.00 22.22 14.94
CA LYS A 136 3.05 23.25 15.11
C LYS A 136 3.37 23.98 13.82
N GLU A 137 3.13 23.35 12.67
CA GLU A 137 3.39 23.92 11.34
C GLU A 137 2.21 24.75 10.81
N MET A 138 0.98 24.44 11.24
CA MET A 138 -0.25 25.18 10.93
C MET A 138 -0.70 26.01 12.12
#